data_AF-A0A645GCT3-F1
#
_entry.id   AF-A0A645GCT3-F1
#
_cell.length_a   1.000
_cell.length_b   1.000
_cell.length_c   1.000
_cell.angle_alpha   90.00
_cell.angle_beta   90.00
_cell.angle_gamma   90.00
#
_symmetry.space_group_name_H-M   'P 1'
#
loop_
_entity.id
_entity.type
_entity.pdbx_description
1 polymer ?
#
loop_
_entity_poly.entity_id
_entity_poly.type
_entity_poly.pdbx_seq_one_letter_code
_entity_poly.pdbx_strand_id
1 'polypeptide(L)' 'MGIRPEDIEIKVAAKESSSGITGIIKEIQPMGKELYLKLSLDSLDLKAVVSSHSTLKLGDKVALTFKSIHYFQE' A
#
# COMPACT_ATOMS: atom_id res chain seq x y z
N MET A 1 15.43 4.25 5.97
CA MET A 1 14.60 4.68 4.83
C MET A 1 13.21 5.02 5.34
N GLY A 2 12.55 6.05 4.81
CA GLY A 2 11.17 6.39 5.15
C GLY A 2 10.36 6.81 3.94
N ILE A 3 9.07 6.52 3.99
CA ILE A 3 8.08 6.91 2.99
C ILE A 3 6.79 7.30 3.73
N ARG A 4 6.07 8.29 3.19
CA ARG A 4 4.79 8.67 3.75
C ARG A 4 3.66 7.79 3.19
N PRO A 5 2.59 7.51 3.95
CA PRO A 5 1.50 6.67 3.48
C PRO A 5 0.82 7.15 2.17
N GLU A 6 0.73 8.46 1.97
CA GLU A 6 0.14 9.09 0.77
C GLU A 6 1.03 8.99 -0.48
N ASP A 7 2.33 8.71 -0.31
CA ASP A 7 3.29 8.55 -1.41
C ASP A 7 3.31 7.11 -1.97
N ILE A 8 2.40 6.26 -1.50
CA ILE A 8 2.27 4.85 -1.92
C ILE A 8 1.02 4.71 -2.80
N GLU A 9 1.22 4.43 -4.08
CA GLU A 9 0.12 4.05 -4.96
C GLU A 9 -0.15 2.56 -4.90
N ILE A 10 -1.43 2.19 -4.87
CA ILE A 10 -1.88 0.81 -4.73
C ILE A 10 -2.77 0.44 -5.91
N LYS A 11 -2.47 -0.70 -6.54
CA LYS A 11 -3.31 -1.31 -7.57
C LYS A 11 -3.52 -2.78 -7.26
N VAL A 12 -4.68 -3.33 -7.60
CA VAL A 12 -4.92 -4.77 -7.51
C VAL A 12 -3.93 -5.48 -8.44
N ALA A 13 -3.18 -6.44 -7.92
CA ALA A 13 -2.20 -7.16 -8.72
C ALA A 13 -2.94 -8.11 -9.67
N ALA A 14 -2.82 -7.90 -10.99
CA ALA A 14 -3.25 -8.87 -11.97
C ALA A 14 -2.37 -10.14 -11.87
N LYS A 15 -2.97 -11.32 -12.06
CA LYS A 15 -2.36 -12.63 -11.77
C LYS A 15 -1.03 -12.92 -12.49
N GLU A 16 -0.66 -12.19 -13.55
CA GLU A 16 0.43 -12.65 -14.43
C GLU A 16 1.64 -11.70 -14.58
N SER A 17 1.57 -10.42 -14.21
CA SER A 17 2.67 -9.49 -14.53
C SER A 17 2.78 -8.32 -13.55
N SER A 18 3.30 -8.55 -12.34
CA SER A 18 3.82 -7.43 -11.55
C SER A 18 5.27 -7.71 -11.16
N SER A 19 6.21 -7.23 -11.98
CA SER A 19 7.64 -7.18 -11.67
C SER A 19 7.97 -6.12 -10.60
N GLY A 20 7.09 -5.95 -9.62
CA GLY A 20 7.14 -4.88 -8.63
C GLY A 20 6.91 -5.40 -7.22
N ILE A 21 7.01 -4.50 -6.24
CA ILE A 21 6.79 -4.83 -4.84
C ILE A 21 5.30 -5.09 -4.63
N THR A 22 4.97 -6.27 -4.11
CA THR A 22 3.59 -6.65 -3.79
C THR A 22 3.36 -6.80 -2.30
N GLY A 23 2.14 -6.56 -1.85
CA GLY A 23 1.75 -6.78 -0.46
C GLY A 23 0.32 -7.32 -0.35
N ILE A 24 -0.08 -7.67 0.87
CA ILE A 24 -1.43 -8.11 1.19
C ILE A 24 -2.09 -7.10 2.13
N ILE A 25 -3.32 -6.70 1.84
CA ILE A 25 -4.10 -5.84 2.74
C ILE A 25 -4.51 -6.64 3.98
N LYS A 26 -4.02 -6.22 5.16
CA LYS A 26 -4.32 -6.83 6.46
C LYS A 26 -5.39 -6.08 7.24
N GLU A 27 -5.48 -4.77 7.04
CA GLU A 27 -6.43 -3.91 7.74
C GLU A 27 -6.90 -2.79 6.82
N ILE A 28 -8.18 -2.43 6.91
CA ILE A 28 -8.79 -1.28 6.25
C ILE A 28 -9.51 -0.47 7.31
N GLN A 29 -9.11 0.79 7.46
CA GLN A 29 -9.71 1.72 8.40
C GLN A 29 -10.28 2.93 7.63
N PRO A 30 -11.62 3.06 7.53
CA PRO A 30 -12.25 4.20 6.88
C PRO A 30 -12.09 5.48 7.70
N MET A 31 -11.62 6.55 7.07
CA MET A 31 -11.37 7.87 7.67
C MET A 31 -12.01 8.97 6.81
N GLY A 32 -13.34 8.99 6.77
CA GLY A 32 -14.09 9.97 5.97
C GLY A 32 -13.92 9.74 4.46
N LYS A 33 -13.16 10.61 3.79
CA LYS A 33 -12.91 10.53 2.34
C LYS A 33 -11.73 9.62 1.97
N GLU A 34 -11.08 9.05 2.97
CA GLU A 34 -9.87 8.24 2.84
C GLU A 34 -10.05 6.86 3.48
N LEU A 35 -9.27 5.90 3.02
CA LEU A 35 -9.06 4.61 3.67
C LEU A 35 -7.59 4.49 4.03
N TYR A 36 -7.35 4.20 5.30
CA TYR A 36 -6.03 3.88 5.81
C TYR A 36 -5.87 2.36 5.73
N LEU A 37 -4.85 1.92 5.02
CA LEU A 37 -4.60 0.52 4.76
C LEU A 37 -3.34 0.10 5.50
N LYS A 38 -3.40 -1.05 6.18
CA LYS A 38 -2.21 -1.76 6.66
C LYS A 38 -1.87 -2.86 5.67
N LEU A 39 -0.69 -2.78 5.09
CA LEU A 39 -0.16 -3.70 4.09
C LEU A 39 0.95 -4.53 4.73
N SER A 40 0.93 -5.84 4.47
CA SER A 40 2.03 -6.74 4.83
C SER A 40 2.83 -7.08 3.58
N LEU A 41 4.14 -6.79 3.62
CA LEU A 41 5.13 -7.07 2.59
C LEU A 41 6.19 -7.99 3.20
N ASP A 42 6.14 -9.29 2.92
CA ASP A 42 7.05 -10.28 3.50
C ASP A 42 7.23 -10.11 5.03
N SER A 43 8.36 -9.53 5.49
CA SER A 43 8.69 -9.30 6.90
C SER A 43 8.44 -7.88 7.41
N LEU A 44 7.80 -7.01 6.61
CA LEU A 44 7.57 -5.60 6.91
C LEU A 44 6.09 -5.26 6.82
N ASP A 45 5.66 -4.35 7.68
CA ASP A 45 4.33 -3.73 7.59
C ASP A 45 4.47 -2.29 7.09
N LEU A 46 3.64 -1.91 6.13
CA LEU A 46 3.51 -0.55 5.63
C LEU A 46 2.10 -0.02 5.85
N LYS A 47 1.99 1.31 5.97
CA LYS A 47 0.71 2.01 5.96
C LYS A 47 0.59 2.80 4.66
N ALA A 48 -0.58 2.79 4.08
CA ALA A 48 -0.88 3.55 2.88
C ALA A 48 -2.26 4.22 2.99
N VAL A 49 -2.47 5.29 2.25
CA VAL A 49 -3.74 6.02 2.22
C VAL A 49 -4.29 6.03 0.79
N VAL A 50 -5.55 5.68 0.64
CA VAL A 50 -6.27 5.71 -0.65
C VAL A 50 -7.61 6.42 -0.50
N SER A 51 -8.25 6.78 -1.61
CA SER A 51 -9.62 7.32 -1.57
C SER A 51 -10.63 6.29 -1.08
N SER A 52 -11.67 6.74 -0.37
CA SER A 52 -12.82 5.93 0.06
C SER A 52 -13.62 5.27 -1.08
N HIS A 53 -13.46 5.73 -2.32
CA HIS A 53 -14.08 5.13 -3.50
C HIS A 53 -13.31 3.91 -4.05
N SER A 54 -12.21 3.52 -3.41
CA SER A 54 -11.42 2.36 -3.79
C SER A 54 -12.21 1.05 -3.64
N THR A 55 -12.00 0.10 -4.54
CA THR A 55 -12.64 -1.22 -4.52
C THR A 55 -11.84 -2.28 -3.78
N LEU A 56 -10.76 -1.88 -3.10
CA LEU A 56 -9.84 -2.74 -2.35
C LEU A 56 -10.52 -3.42 -1.15
N LYS A 57 -10.14 -4.67 -0.89
CA LYS A 57 -10.68 -5.51 0.17
C LYS A 57 -9.58 -6.11 1.04
N LEU A 58 -9.96 -6.48 2.26
CA LEU A 58 -9.10 -7.28 3.15
C LEU A 58 -8.69 -8.57 2.44
N GLY A 59 -7.40 -8.90 2.51
CA GLY A 59 -6.82 -10.08 1.87
C GLY A 59 -6.42 -9.89 0.41
N ASP A 60 -6.75 -8.75 -0.24
CA ASP A 60 -6.33 -8.51 -1.62
C ASP A 60 -4.81 -8.47 -1.72
N LYS A 61 -4.28 -9.14 -2.75
CA LYS A 61 -2.90 -8.98 -3.19
C LYS A 61 -2.80 -7.75 -4.08
N VAL A 62 -1.97 -6.81 -3.68
CA VAL A 62 -1.82 -5.51 -4.35
C VAL A 62 -0.38 -5.27 -4.77
N ALA A 63 -0.20 -4.59 -5.89
CA ALA A 63 1.07 -4.06 -6.33
C ALA A 63 1.22 -2.61 -5.82
N LEU A 64 2.42 -2.29 -5.36
CA LEU A 64 2.78 -1.01 -4.74
C LEU A 64 3.76 -0.25 -5.63
N THR A 65 3.49 1.04 -5.85
CA THR A 65 4.43 1.96 -6.50
C THR A 65 4.75 3.09 -5.53
N PHE A 66 6.03 3.33 -5.28
CA PHE A 66 6.51 4.35 -4.36
C PHE A 66 6.96 5.59 -5.12
N LYS A 67 6.35 6.75 -4.83
CA LYS A 67 6.69 8.01 -5.51
C LYS A 67 7.87 8.73 -4.89
N SER A 68 7.84 8.90 -3.56
CA SER A 68 8.81 9.73 -2.83
C SER A 68 9.41 8.96 -1.67
N ILE A 69 10.65 8.50 -1.84
CA ILE A 69 11.40 7.75 -0.82
C ILE A 69 12.50 8.64 -0.24
N HIS A 70 12.60 8.68 1.08
CA HIS A 70 13.62 9.44 1.80
C HIS A 70 14.64 8.49 2.44
N TYR A 71 15.92 8.82 2.28
CA TYR A 71 17.03 8.11 2.91
C TYR A 71 17.59 8.98 4.04
N PHE A 72 17.70 8.40 5.22
CA PHE A 72 18.29 9.05 6.39
C PHE A 72 19.73 8.53 6.53
N GLN A 73 20.68 9.42 6.80
CA GLN A 73 22.02 9.01 7.21
C GLN A 73 21.95 8.39 8.61
N GLU A 74 22.65 7.28 8.79
CA GLU A 74 22.77 6.60 10.09
C GLU A 74 23.58 7.41 11.11
#